data_AF-A0A9N8E5D4-F1
#
_entry.id   AF-A0A9N8E5D4-F1
#
_cell.length_a   1.000
_cell.length_b   1.000
_cell.length_c   1.000
_cell.angle_alpha   90.00
_cell.angle_beta   90.00
_cell.angle_gamma   90.00
#
_symmetry.space_group_name_H-M   'P 1'
#
loop_
_entity.id
_entity.type
_entity.pdbx_description
1 polymer ?
#
loop_
_entity_poly.entity_id
_entity_poly.type
_entity_poly.pdbx_seq_one_letter_code
_entity_poly.pdbx_strand_id
1 'polypeptide(L)'
;MASTIKEWKDKVVFVLTADGRIIVGQLVGHDQVQNLIMNDAHERVYSADEGVEKVPLGLYVIRGDNLCLIGEYDESKFSDDQTAPAPIPPIQQQIF
;
A
#
# COMPACT_ATOMS: atom_id res chain seq x y z
N MET A 1 -6.49 9.67 20.22
CA MET A 1 -6.01 8.69 19.23
C MET A 1 -5.06 9.42 18.31
N ALA A 2 -3.76 9.13 18.40
CA ALA A 2 -2.75 9.81 17.63
C ALA A 2 -2.96 9.48 16.15
N SER A 3 -3.46 10.43 15.37
CA SER A 3 -3.69 10.24 13.94
C SER A 3 -2.41 10.58 13.20
N THR A 4 -1.38 9.74 13.34
CA THR A 4 -0.08 9.87 12.64
C THR A 4 -0.27 9.99 11.13
N ILE A 5 -1.34 9.38 10.59
CA ILE A 5 -1.73 9.48 9.17
C ILE A 5 -2.06 10.91 8.72
N LYS A 6 -2.49 11.81 9.62
CA LYS A 6 -2.71 13.23 9.27
C LYS A 6 -1.42 13.91 8.81
N GLU A 7 -0.28 13.49 9.34
CA GLU A 7 1.04 14.05 9.00
C GLU A 7 1.53 13.56 7.63
N TRP A 8 0.87 12.55 7.06
CA TRP A 8 1.21 11.96 5.76
C TRP A 8 0.33 12.47 4.63
N LYS A 9 -0.53 13.46 4.88
CA LYS A 9 -1.29 14.12 3.84
C LYS A 9 -0.35 14.69 2.78
N ASP A 10 -0.71 14.48 1.52
CA ASP A 10 0.01 14.92 0.32
C ASP A 10 1.41 14.28 0.16
N LYS A 11 1.77 13.30 1.00
CA LYS A 11 2.99 12.50 0.87
C LYS A 11 2.74 11.22 0.07
N VAL A 12 3.81 10.68 -0.53
CA VAL A 12 3.80 9.34 -1.10
C VAL A 12 3.88 8.32 0.03
N VAL A 13 2.94 7.39 0.04
CA VAL A 13 2.84 6.31 1.02
C VAL A 13 2.76 4.98 0.30
N PHE A 14 3.14 3.92 1.00
CA PHE A 14 2.81 2.56 0.59
C PHE A 14 1.77 1.99 1.55
N VAL A 15 0.87 1.18 1.01
CA VAL A 15 -0.20 0.51 1.73
C VAL A 15 -0.11 -0.98 1.45
N LEU A 16 -0.07 -1.78 2.51
CA LEU A 16 -0.28 -3.22 2.45
C LEU A 16 -1.76 -3.50 2.76
N THR A 17 -2.40 -4.22 1.87
CA THR A 17 -3.79 -4.65 1.99
C THR A 17 -3.89 -6.04 2.63
N ALA A 18 -5.05 -6.38 3.18
CA ALA A 18 -5.29 -7.66 3.85
C ALA A 18 -5.16 -8.89 2.93
N ASP A 19 -5.29 -8.70 1.62
CA ASP A 19 -5.08 -9.72 0.58
C ASP A 19 -3.63 -9.78 0.08
N GLY A 20 -2.72 -9.00 0.66
CA GLY A 20 -1.27 -9.07 0.37
C GLY A 20 -0.78 -8.16 -0.74
N ARG A 21 -1.62 -7.26 -1.27
CA ARG A 21 -1.23 -6.32 -2.33
C ARG A 21 -0.51 -5.11 -1.75
N ILE A 22 0.53 -4.67 -2.44
CA ILE A 22 1.30 -3.47 -2.10
C ILE A 22 0.92 -2.37 -3.08
N ILE A 23 0.36 -1.28 -2.57
CA ILE A 23 -0.07 -0.14 -3.38
C ILE A 23 0.70 1.09 -2.94
N VAL A 24 1.31 1.79 -3.89
CA VAL A 24 2.04 3.04 -3.66
C VAL A 24 1.28 4.17 -4.33
N GLY A 25 1.14 5.30 -3.65
CA GLY A 25 0.49 6.48 -4.20
C GLY A 25 0.55 7.67 -3.26
N GLN A 26 0.08 8.83 -3.72
CA GLN A 26 0.00 10.03 -2.90
C GLN A 26 -1.27 10.01 -2.05
N LEU A 27 -1.13 10.15 -0.73
CA LEU A 27 -2.29 10.19 0.17
C LEU A 27 -3.01 11.55 0.08
N VAL A 28 -4.18 11.56 -0.55
CA VAL A 28 -5.01 12.78 -0.70
C VAL A 28 -5.93 12.99 0.49
N GLY A 29 -6.45 11.90 1.06
CA GLY A 29 -7.43 11.98 2.12
C GLY A 29 -7.55 10.68 2.91
N HIS A 30 -7.98 10.82 4.15
CA HIS A 30 -8.37 9.71 5.01
C HIS A 30 -9.58 10.12 5.86
N ASP A 31 -10.29 9.13 6.40
CA ASP A 31 -11.34 9.35 7.39
C ASP A 31 -11.02 8.66 8.74
N GLN A 32 -11.96 8.76 9.68
CA GLN A 32 -11.80 8.20 11.02
C GLN A 32 -11.77 6.67 11.07
N VAL A 33 -12.28 5.99 10.04
CA VAL A 33 -12.25 4.52 9.91
C VAL A 33 -11.12 4.05 8.98
N GLN A 34 -10.20 4.94 8.62
CA GLN A 34 -9.03 4.67 7.78
C GLN A 34 -9.37 4.26 6.33
N ASN A 35 -10.51 4.71 5.79
CA ASN A 35 -10.65 4.73 4.34
C ASN A 35 -9.63 5.71 3.77
N LEU A 36 -8.91 5.33 2.72
CA LEU A 36 -7.87 6.14 2.10
C LEU A 36 -8.26 6.51 0.67
N ILE A 37 -7.95 7.75 0.29
CA ILE A 37 -7.99 8.23 -1.09
C ILE A 37 -6.55 8.44 -1.52
N MET A 38 -6.11 7.71 -2.55
CA MET A 38 -4.77 7.81 -3.10
C MET A 38 -4.83 8.31 -4.54
N ASN A 39 -3.98 9.29 -4.87
CA ASN A 39 -3.77 9.75 -6.24
C ASN A 39 -2.49 9.13 -6.82
N ASP A 40 -2.44 9.04 -8.15
CA ASP A 40 -1.33 8.44 -8.92
C ASP A 40 -0.89 7.08 -8.36
N ALA A 41 -1.88 6.30 -7.91
CA ALA A 41 -1.64 5.01 -7.30
C ALA A 41 -1.20 3.98 -8.34
N HIS A 42 -0.27 3.12 -7.95
CA HIS A 42 0.12 1.93 -8.69
C HIS A 42 0.35 0.77 -7.72
N GLU A 43 0.02 -0.43 -8.17
CA GLU A 43 0.33 -1.66 -7.46
C GLU A 43 1.75 -2.11 -7.82
N ARG A 44 2.53 -2.51 -6.80
CA ARG A 44 3.84 -3.13 -6.97
C ARG A 44 3.68 -4.64 -6.84
N VAL A 45 3.80 -5.35 -7.95
CA VAL A 45 3.71 -6.82 -8.01
C VAL A 45 5.12 -7.40 -7.98
N TYR A 46 5.38 -8.23 -6.98
CA TYR A 46 6.67 -8.89 -6.81
C TYR A 46 6.58 -10.34 -7.29
N SER A 47 7.59 -10.79 -8.03
CA SER A 47 7.70 -12.15 -8.52
C SER A 47 9.06 -12.76 -8.16
N ALA A 48 9.15 -14.09 -8.25
CA ALA A 48 10.39 -14.81 -7.99
C ALA A 48 11.38 -14.73 -9.16
N ASP A 49 10.87 -14.59 -10.38
CA ASP A 49 11.63 -14.75 -11.62
C ASP A 49 11.88 -13.42 -12.35
N GLU A 50 11.02 -12.43 -12.15
CA GLU A 50 11.05 -11.12 -12.80
C GLU A 50 11.11 -9.98 -11.76
N GLY A 51 11.61 -8.82 -12.21
CA GLY A 51 11.62 -7.60 -11.40
C GLY A 51 10.22 -7.12 -11.02
N VAL A 52 10.16 -6.06 -10.22
CA VAL A 52 8.89 -5.51 -9.73
C VAL A 52 8.10 -4.88 -10.88
N GLU A 53 6.89 -5.39 -11.11
CA GLU A 53 5.95 -4.80 -12.06
C GLU A 53 5.13 -3.70 -11.36
N LYS A 54 4.92 -2.58 -12.07
CA LYS A 54 4.07 -1.47 -11.61
C LYS A 54 2.78 -1.42 -12.43
N VAL A 55 1.67 -1.80 -11.81
CA VAL A 55 0.34 -1.76 -12.45
C VAL A 55 -0.34 -0.44 -12.11
N PRO A 56 -0.60 0.47 -13.08
CA PRO A 56 -1.20 1.77 -12.79
C PRO A 56 -2.68 1.62 -12.39
N LEU A 57 -3.06 2.29 -11.30
CA LEU A 57 -4.43 2.35 -10.78
C LEU A 57 -5.03 3.77 -10.89
N GLY A 58 -4.19 4.81 -10.84
CA GLY A 58 -4.62 6.21 -10.91
C GLY A 58 -5.24 6.68 -9.58
N LEU A 59 -6.45 7.23 -9.63
CA LEU A 59 -7.19 7.56 -8.41
C LEU A 59 -7.77 6.28 -7.80
N TYR A 60 -7.31 5.92 -6.61
CA TYR A 60 -7.66 4.65 -5.96
C TYR A 60 -8.18 4.86 -4.54
N VAL A 61 -9.30 4.23 -4.22
CA VAL A 61 -9.92 4.29 -2.88
C VAL A 61 -9.75 2.95 -2.18
N ILE A 62 -9.12 2.97 -1.02
CA ILE A 62 -8.92 1.79 -0.18
C ILE A 62 -9.91 1.85 0.98
N ARG A 63 -10.68 0.78 1.17
CA ARG A 63 -11.56 0.64 2.32
C ARG A 63 -10.75 0.29 3.57
N GLY A 64 -11.00 0.98 4.68
CA GLY A 64 -10.24 0.83 5.93
C GLY A 64 -10.23 -0.59 6.49
N ASP A 65 -11.30 -1.36 6.31
CA ASP A 65 -11.37 -2.77 6.74
C ASP A 65 -10.35 -3.67 6.03
N ASN A 66 -9.92 -3.29 4.82
CA ASN A 66 -8.92 -4.02 4.02
C ASN A 66 -7.50 -3.50 4.24
N LEU A 67 -7.31 -2.44 5.02
CA LEU A 67 -6.01 -1.85 5.27
C LEU A 67 -5.28 -2.62 6.38
N CYS A 68 -4.10 -3.16 6.06
CA CYS A 68 -3.24 -3.82 7.04
C CYS A 68 -2.20 -2.86 7.63
N LEU A 69 -1.47 -2.17 6.75
CA LEU A 69 -0.34 -1.33 7.12
C LEU A 69 -0.24 -0.17 6.14
N ILE A 70 0.18 0.97 6.66
CA ILE A 70 0.55 2.15 5.87
C ILE A 70 1.89 2.68 6.39
N GLY A 71 2.75 3.11 5.48
CA GLY A 71 4.03 3.72 5.81
C GLY A 71 4.44 4.78 4.80
N GLU A 72 5.31 5.70 5.23
CA GLU A 72 5.96 6.66 4.33
C GLU A 72 6.82 5.90 3.31
N TYR A 73 6.73 6.29 2.05
CA TYR A 73 7.44 5.64 0.96
C TYR A 73 8.58 6.55 0.49
N ASP A 74 9.79 5.99 0.48
CA ASP A 74 11.01 6.67 0.06
C ASP A 74 11.57 5.97 -1.16
N GLU A 75 11.31 6.53 -2.35
CA GLU A 75 11.72 5.98 -3.64
C GLU A 75 13.21 5.62 -3.71
N SER A 76 14.07 6.35 -3.00
CA SER A 76 15.52 6.09 -3.03
C SER A 76 15.91 4.75 -2.41
N LYS A 77 15.04 4.15 -1.59
CA LYS A 77 15.30 2.89 -0.89
C LYS A 77 14.73 1.66 -1.62
N PHE A 78 13.93 1.85 -2.66
CA PHE A 78 13.29 0.76 -3.39
C PHE A 78 13.88 0.66 -4.80
N SER A 79 14.31 -0.54 -5.18
CA SER A 79 14.74 -0.85 -6.54
C SER A 79 13.69 -1.74 -7.20
N ASP A 80 13.45 -1.50 -8.48
CA ASP A 80 12.52 -2.31 -9.28
C ASP A 80 13.19 -3.61 -9.78
N ASP A 81 14.51 -3.76 -9.65
CA ASP A 81 15.24 -4.99 -10.00
C ASP A 81 15.16 -6.06 -8.89
N GLN A 82 14.45 -5.78 -7.80
CA GLN A 82 14.32 -6.69 -6.67
C GLN A 82 13.31 -7.80 -6.96
N THR A 83 13.77 -9.05 -6.88
CA THR A 83 12.91 -10.24 -6.87
C THR A 83 12.49 -10.57 -5.44
N ALA A 84 11.26 -11.05 -5.24
CA ALA A 84 10.81 -11.57 -3.95
C ALA A 84 10.40 -13.05 -4.08
N PRO A 85 10.79 -13.92 -3.13
CA PRO A 85 10.61 -15.36 -3.27
C PRO A 85 9.14 -15.82 -3.21
N ALA A 86 8.24 -15.04 -2.60
CA ALA A 86 6.81 -15.35 -2.54
C ALA A 86 5.95 -14.09 -2.32
N PRO A 87 4.72 -14.05 -2.85
CA PRO A 87 3.73 -13.03 -2.49
C PRO A 87 3.43 -13.02 -0.99
N ILE A 88 3.06 -11.86 -0.47
CA ILE A 88 2.65 -11.74 0.93
C ILE A 88 1.33 -12.50 1.12
N PRO A 89 1.24 -13.45 2.06
CA PRO A 89 0.02 -14.20 2.28
C PRO A 89 -1.09 -13.30 2.85
N PRO A 90 -2.37 -13.62 2.57
CA PRO A 90 -3.50 -12.86 3.12
C PRO A 90 -3.60 -13.02 4.64
N ILE A 91 -4.08 -11.98 5.30
CA ILE A 91 -4.28 -11.99 6.75
C ILE A 91 -5.37 -12.98 7.12
N GLN A 92 -5.01 -13.94 7.96
CA GLN A 92 -5.96 -14.88 8.56
C GLN A 92 -6.52 -14.27 9.84
N GLN A 93 -7.73 -13.70 9.77
CA GLN A 93 -8.45 -13.29 10.97
C GLN A 93 -8.91 -14.55 11.71
N GLN A 94 -8.44 -14.76 12.94
CA GLN A 94 -8.98 -15.82 13.79
C GLN A 94 -10.42 -15.47 14.17
N ILE A 95 -11.37 -16.18 13.60
CA ILE A 95 -12.77 -16.15 14.03
C ILE A 95 -12.87 -17.12 15.21
N PHE A 96 -13.19 -16.60 16.39
CA PHE A 96 -13.43 -17.38 17.60
C PHE A 96 -14.77 -18.13 17.56
#